data_AF-A0A4P7HKH5-F1
#
_entry.id   AF-A0A4P7HKH5-F1
#
_cell.length_a   1.000
_cell.length_b   1.000
_cell.length_c   1.000
_cell.angle_alpha   90.00
_cell.angle_beta   90.00
_cell.angle_gamma   90.00
#
_symmetry.space_group_name_H-M   'P 1'
#
loop_
_entity.id
_entity.type
_entity.pdbx_description
1 polymer ?
#
loop_
_entity_poly.entity_id
_entity_poly.type
_entity_poly.pdbx_seq_one_letter_code
_entity_poly.pdbx_strand_id
1 'polypeptide(L)'
;MNRTPLPPILYLVVRDYGTLGIGSPDITPSRDEAYDHFTCATDAGEPVAVWQITTADGRPARTTDVTDSFEHELQEVCIARDLDWPTVRRIEDNPALKLAAE
;
A
#
# COMPACT_ATOMS: atom_id res chain seq x y z
N MET A 1 -25.14 -9.93 22.90
CA MET A 1 -24.40 -10.19 21.65
C MET A 1 -23.02 -9.57 21.79
N ASN A 2 -21.99 -10.36 22.12
CA ASN A 2 -20.61 -9.89 22.07
C ASN A 2 -20.17 -9.92 20.61
N ARG A 3 -20.22 -8.78 19.92
CA ARG A 3 -19.46 -8.62 18.67
C ARG A 3 -18.00 -8.64 19.09
N THR A 4 -17.28 -9.71 18.77
CA THR A 4 -15.82 -9.69 18.80
C THR A 4 -15.39 -8.47 17.99
N PRO A 5 -14.63 -7.53 18.57
CA PRO A 5 -14.15 -6.38 17.80
C PRO A 5 -13.38 -6.92 16.60
N LEU A 6 -13.67 -6.38 15.41
CA LEU A 6 -12.93 -6.73 14.22
C LEU A 6 -11.44 -6.41 14.47
N PRO A 7 -10.52 -7.28 14.02
CA PRO A 7 -9.09 -7.03 14.16
C PRO A 7 -8.75 -5.68 13.51
N PRO A 8 -7.93 -4.83 14.15
CA PRO A 8 -7.49 -3.58 13.56
C PRO A 8 -6.81 -3.85 12.21
N ILE A 9 -7.22 -3.10 11.20
CA ILE A 9 -6.60 -3.08 9.88
C ILE A 9 -5.64 -1.89 9.84
N LEU A 10 -4.43 -2.15 9.40
CA LEU A 10 -3.41 -1.14 9.13
C LEU A 10 -3.04 -1.21 7.66
N TYR A 11 -2.67 -0.08 7.08
CA TYR A 11 -2.14 0.04 5.73
C TYR A 11 -0.70 0.51 5.83
N LEU A 12 0.19 -0.15 5.09
CA LEU A 12 1.57 0.24 4.92
C LEU A 12 1.79 0.60 3.46
N VAL A 13 2.15 1.85 3.17
CA VAL A 13 2.55 2.27 1.83
C VAL A 13 4.07 2.17 1.74
N VAL A 14 4.54 1.18 0.99
CA VAL A 14 5.97 0.95 0.77
C VAL A 14 6.39 1.77 -0.44
N ARG A 15 7.46 2.55 -0.31
CA ARG A 15 8.04 3.39 -1.39
C ARG A 15 9.51 3.07 -1.69
N ASP A 16 10.20 2.46 -0.72
CA ASP A 16 11.57 1.96 -0.86
C ASP A 16 11.77 0.77 0.10
N TYR A 17 12.33 -0.33 -0.42
CA TYR A 17 12.52 -1.55 0.36
C TYR A 17 13.68 -1.43 1.36
N GLY A 18 14.64 -0.50 1.13
CA GLY A 18 15.79 -0.28 2.00
C GLY A 18 15.42 0.25 3.39
N THR A 19 14.23 0.80 3.54
CA THR A 19 13.66 1.34 4.78
C THR A 19 12.51 0.54 5.37
N LEU A 20 12.24 -0.69 4.89
CA LEU A 20 11.22 -1.59 5.45
C LEU A 20 11.62 -2.11 6.85
N GLY A 21 11.58 -1.23 7.83
CA GLY A 21 11.65 -1.54 9.25
C GLY A 21 10.28 -1.43 9.89
N ILE A 22 10.06 -2.22 10.95
CA ILE A 22 9.00 -1.95 11.93
C ILE A 22 9.36 -0.59 12.57
N GLY A 23 8.75 0.48 12.04
CA GLY A 23 9.19 1.86 12.25
C GLY A 23 9.19 2.74 10.98
N SER A 24 8.90 2.18 9.80
CA SER A 24 8.60 2.98 8.61
C SER A 24 7.41 3.91 8.94
N PRO A 25 7.54 5.22 8.72
CA PRO A 25 6.53 6.20 9.15
C PRO A 25 5.17 6.05 8.44
N ASP A 26 5.06 5.19 7.44
CA ASP A 26 3.90 5.10 6.54
C ASP A 26 2.88 4.00 6.94
N ILE A 27 2.82 3.60 8.21
CA ILE A 27 1.74 2.72 8.71
C ILE A 27 0.60 3.59 9.23
N THR A 28 -0.56 3.51 8.59
CA THR A 28 -1.78 4.22 9.00
C THR A 28 -2.97 3.27 9.15
N PRO A 29 -3.86 3.46 10.14
CA PRO A 29 -5.15 2.77 10.19
C PRO A 29 -6.17 3.36 9.18
N SER A 30 -5.86 4.50 8.55
CA SER A 30 -6.74 5.19 7.61
C SER A 30 -6.46 4.77 6.17
N ARG A 31 -7.46 4.19 5.51
CA ARG A 31 -7.36 3.85 4.08
C ARG A 31 -7.19 5.09 3.22
N ASP A 32 -7.88 6.18 3.55
CA ASP A 32 -7.84 7.43 2.78
C ASP A 32 -6.44 8.05 2.85
N GLU A 33 -5.83 8.06 4.03
CA GLU A 33 -4.45 8.53 4.20
C GLU A 33 -3.47 7.66 3.42
N ALA A 34 -3.62 6.33 3.48
CA ALA A 34 -2.82 5.41 2.66
C ALA A 34 -3.02 5.67 1.16
N TYR A 35 -4.22 6.07 0.74
CA TYR A 35 -4.54 6.38 -0.66
C TYR A 35 -3.90 7.69 -1.11
N ASP A 36 -3.92 8.72 -0.27
CA ASP A 36 -3.18 9.96 -0.51
C ASP A 36 -1.67 9.70 -0.62
N HIS A 37 -1.13 8.85 0.25
CA HIS A 37 0.27 8.45 0.18
C HIS A 37 0.60 7.65 -1.09
N PHE A 38 -0.29 6.77 -1.53
CA PHE A 38 -0.14 6.01 -2.78
C PHE A 38 -0.15 6.93 -3.99
N THR A 39 -1.16 7.80 -4.11
CA THR A 39 -1.30 8.74 -5.24
C THR A 39 -0.13 9.71 -5.33
N CYS A 40 0.34 10.23 -4.19
CA CYS A 40 1.53 11.07 -4.12
C CYS A 40 2.79 10.35 -4.66
N ALA A 41 2.97 9.07 -4.32
CA ALA A 41 4.10 8.28 -4.83
C ALA A 41 3.98 7.98 -6.34
N THR A 42 2.76 7.69 -6.82
CA THR A 42 2.51 7.47 -8.26
C THR A 42 2.75 8.74 -9.07
N ASP A 43 2.34 9.91 -8.57
CA ASP A 43 2.58 11.21 -9.22
C ASP A 43 4.07 11.56 -9.27
N ALA A 44 4.83 11.17 -8.24
CA ALA A 44 6.28 11.33 -8.21
C ALA A 44 7.03 10.32 -9.11
N GLY A 45 6.35 9.33 -9.67
CA GLY A 45 6.96 8.25 -10.45
C GLY A 45 7.84 7.31 -9.60
N GLU A 46 7.55 7.24 -8.30
CA GLU A 46 8.24 6.37 -7.34
C GLU A 46 7.67 4.94 -7.41
N PRO A 47 8.50 3.92 -7.16
CA PRO A 47 7.99 2.57 -7.00
C PRO A 47 7.13 2.49 -5.73
N VAL A 48 5.94 1.90 -5.82
CA VAL A 48 5.00 1.82 -4.70
C VAL A 48 4.37 0.43 -4.55
N ALA A 49 4.07 0.05 -3.31
CA ALA A 49 3.18 -1.05 -2.95
C ALA A 49 2.34 -0.67 -1.73
N VAL A 50 1.12 -1.20 -1.62
CA VAL A 50 0.24 -0.98 -0.48
C VAL A 50 -0.08 -2.32 0.16
N TRP A 51 0.31 -2.50 1.41
CA TRP A 51 0.06 -3.72 2.16
C TRP A 51 -0.95 -3.48 3.27
N GLN A 52 -1.99 -4.31 3.27
CA GLN A 52 -2.97 -4.37 4.34
C GLN A 52 -2.52 -5.37 5.40
N ILE A 53 -2.33 -4.91 6.62
CA ILE A 53 -1.93 -5.72 7.78
C ILE A 53 -3.12 -5.85 8.72
N THR A 54 -3.63 -7.06 8.91
CA THR A 54 -4.59 -7.34 9.98
C THR A 54 -3.83 -7.71 11.25
N THR A 55 -4.30 -7.21 12.40
CA THR A 55 -3.67 -7.48 13.69
C THR A 55 -4.56 -8.32 14.60
N ALA A 56 -4.00 -9.30 15.29
CA ALA A 56 -4.67 -10.08 16.34
C ALA A 56 -3.85 -10.01 17.62
N ASP A 57 -4.49 -9.69 18.75
CA ASP A 57 -3.84 -9.54 20.05
C ASP A 57 -2.61 -8.59 20.02
N GLY A 58 -2.71 -7.52 19.23
CA GLY A 58 -1.64 -6.52 19.08
C GLY A 58 -0.44 -6.97 18.22
N ARG A 59 -0.56 -8.09 17.50
CA ARG A 59 0.49 -8.61 16.60
C ARG A 59 -0.01 -8.71 15.15
N PRO A 60 0.86 -8.54 14.13
CA PRO A 60 0.50 -8.82 12.75
C PRO A 60 0.04 -10.27 12.61
N ALA A 61 -1.19 -10.48 12.14
CA ALA A 61 -1.78 -11.79 11.92
C ALA A 61 -1.78 -12.16 10.43
N ARG A 62 -1.96 -11.18 9.55
CA ARG A 62 -1.91 -11.35 8.10
C ARG A 62 -1.43 -10.08 7.43
N THR A 63 -0.61 -10.22 6.40
CA THR A 63 -0.28 -9.15 5.46
C THR A 63 -0.81 -9.55 4.08
N THR A 64 -1.53 -8.65 3.43
CA THR A 64 -2.07 -8.84 2.09
C THR A 64 -1.64 -7.68 1.22
N ASP A 65 -1.07 -7.95 0.05
CA ASP A 65 -0.85 -6.92 -0.95
C ASP A 65 -2.19 -6.47 -1.55
N VAL A 66 -2.48 -5.18 -1.47
CA VAL A 66 -3.71 -4.55 -1.97
C VAL A 66 -3.41 -3.46 -2.99
N THR A 67 -2.19 -3.43 -3.55
CA THR A 67 -1.75 -2.43 -4.53
C THR A 67 -2.68 -2.40 -5.75
N ASP A 68 -3.11 -3.56 -6.26
CA ASP A 68 -4.07 -3.65 -7.37
C ASP A 68 -5.40 -2.95 -7.08
N SER A 69 -5.88 -3.01 -5.83
CA SER A 69 -7.15 -2.38 -5.44
C SER A 69 -7.04 -0.85 -5.42
N PHE A 70 -5.88 -0.33 -5.01
CA PHE A 70 -5.60 1.11 -5.01
C PHE A 70 -5.38 1.63 -6.44
N GLU A 71 -4.67 0.87 -7.26
CA GLU A 71 -4.48 1.18 -8.67
C GLU A 71 -5.81 1.20 -9.43
N HIS A 72 -6.70 0.24 -9.17
CA HIS A 72 -8.03 0.23 -9.79
C HIS A 72 -8.86 1.46 -9.41
N GLU A 73 -8.88 1.84 -8.13
CA GLU A 73 -9.57 3.05 -7.69
C GLU A 73 -9.00 4.31 -8.34
N LEU A 74 -7.67 4.39 -8.48
CA LEU A 74 -7.01 5.49 -9.18
C LEU A 74 -7.43 5.57 -10.65
N GLN A 75 -7.51 4.43 -11.34
CA GLN A 75 -8.02 4.37 -12.71
C GLN A 75 -9.46 4.87 -12.79
N GLU A 76 -10.34 4.43 -11.88
CA GLU A 76 -11.74 4.87 -11.85
C GLU A 76 -11.86 6.39 -11.65
N VAL A 77 -11.05 6.95 -10.74
CA VAL A 77 -11.01 8.40 -10.49
C VAL A 77 -10.49 9.17 -11.69
N CYS A 78 -9.41 8.71 -12.33
CA CYS A 78 -8.86 9.36 -13.53
C CYS A 78 -9.87 9.33 -14.68
N ILE A 79 -10.53 8.20 -14.93
CA ILE A 79 -11.59 8.06 -15.96
C ILE A 79 -12.75 9.01 -15.68
N ALA A 80 -13.24 9.06 -14.43
CA ALA A 80 -14.37 9.92 -14.07
C ALA A 80 -14.06 11.42 -14.19
N ARG A 81 -12.78 11.80 -14.13
CA ARG A 81 -12.31 13.18 -14.16
C ARG A 81 -11.63 13.59 -15.48
N ASP A 82 -11.59 12.71 -16.47
CA ASP A 82 -10.91 12.92 -17.75
C ASP A 82 -9.43 13.31 -17.57
N LEU A 83 -8.74 12.62 -16.66
CA LEU A 83 -7.32 12.82 -16.35
C LEU A 83 -6.46 11.74 -17.00
N ASP A 84 -5.23 12.11 -17.37
CA ASP A 84 -4.20 11.13 -17.73
C ASP A 84 -3.91 10.17 -16.57
N TRP A 85 -3.69 8.90 -16.91
CA TRP A 85 -3.35 7.87 -15.93
C TRP A 85 -1.83 7.90 -15.62
N PRO A 86 -1.40 8.12 -14.36
CA PRO A 86 -0.01 7.94 -13.96
C PRO A 86 0.43 6.46 -14.00
N THR A 87 1.55 6.16 -14.65
CA THR A 87 2.08 4.79 -14.67
C THR A 87 2.46 4.34 -13.25
N VAL A 88 1.74 3.35 -12.70
CA VAL A 88 2.07 2.76 -11.40
C VAL A 88 3.31 1.89 -11.55
N ARG A 89 4.41 2.30 -10.90
CA ARG A 89 5.63 1.49 -10.85
C ARG A 89 5.55 0.58 -9.64
N ARG A 90 5.45 -0.73 -9.86
CA ARG A 90 5.38 -1.69 -8.75
C ARG A 90 6.74 -1.91 -8.14
N ILE A 91 6.77 -2.03 -6.82
CA ILE A 91 7.99 -2.39 -6.10
C ILE A 91 8.51 -3.76 -6.53
N GLU A 92 7.64 -4.72 -6.83
CA GLU A 92 8.01 -6.07 -7.29
C GLU A 92 8.78 -6.07 -8.62
N ASP A 93 8.61 -5.02 -9.43
CA ASP A 93 9.35 -4.84 -10.68
C ASP A 93 10.74 -4.25 -10.48
N ASN A 94 11.12 -3.91 -9.24
CA ASN A 94 12.47 -3.44 -8.95
C ASN A 94 13.47 -4.60 -9.17
N PRO A 95 14.42 -4.46 -10.12
CA PRO A 95 15.39 -5.51 -10.41
C PRO A 95 16.28 -5.88 -9.21
N ALA A 96 16.48 -4.95 -8.26
CA ALA A 96 17.22 -5.23 -7.03
C ALA A 96 16.51 -6.24 -6.12
N LEU A 97 15.17 -6.30 -6.15
CA LEU A 97 14.37 -7.26 -5.39
C LEU A 97 14.39 -8.66 -5.99
N LYS A 98 14.38 -8.77 -7.32
CA LYS A 98 14.52 -10.06 -8.01
C LYS A 98 15.86 -10.73 -7.67
N LEU A 99 16.92 -9.95 -7.51
CA LEU A 99 18.26 -10.42 -7.13
C LEU A 99 18.41 -10.82 -5.66
N ALA A 100 17.60 -10.27 -4.74
CA ALA A 100 17.67 -10.61 -3.31
C ALA A 100 16.82 -11.83 -2.93
N ALA A 101 15.95 -12.28 -3.85
CA ALA A 101 15.11 -13.47 -3.69
C ALA A 101 15.75 -14.76 -4.25
N GLU A 102 16.86 -14.65 -4.98
CA GLU A 102 17.70 -15.76 -5.48
C GLU A 102 18.87 -16.07 -4.52
#